data_AF-B0WI71-F1
#
_entry.id   AF-B0WI71-F1
#
_cell.length_a   1.000
_cell.length_b   1.000
_cell.length_c   1.000
_cell.angle_alpha   90.00
_cell.angle_beta   90.00
_cell.angle_gamma   90.00
#
_symmetry.space_group_name_H-M   'P 1'
#
loop_
_entity.id
_entity.type
_entity.pdbx_description
1 polymer ?
#
loop_
_entity_poly.entity_id
_entity_poly.type
_entity_poly.pdbx_seq_one_letter_code
_entity_poly.pdbx_strand_id
1 'polypeptide(L)'
;MSDAQLYNICPCFPASRSFFQHPTTALGTGGVMYGNGNIVSGPLESLIDLLMPANGDDLDQEYVFSFLLSCRFFIRTHELLGKLLETLPEPEPLGRMVPLLAVWTKKFPYDFRDERMMNHVKHIVAR
;
A
#
# COMPACT_ATOMS: atom_id res chain seq x y z
N MET A 1 -8.07 -44.76 -9.98
CA MET A 1 -9.44 -44.27 -9.81
C MET A 1 -9.57 -43.76 -8.39
N SER A 2 -9.38 -42.46 -8.19
CA SER A 2 -9.82 -41.73 -7.00
C SER A 2 -9.65 -40.23 -7.29
N ASP A 3 -10.78 -39.63 -7.66
CA ASP A 3 -11.00 -38.22 -7.85
C ASP A 3 -10.92 -37.41 -6.54
N ALA A 4 -10.54 -36.15 -6.71
CA ALA A 4 -11.05 -34.94 -6.06
C ALA A 4 -11.16 -34.88 -4.51
N GLN A 5 -10.50 -33.89 -3.90
CA GLN A 5 -11.14 -32.60 -3.57
C GLN A 5 -10.22 -31.71 -2.70
N LEU A 6 -10.26 -30.42 -3.03
CA LEU A 6 -10.14 -29.24 -2.17
C LEU A 6 -9.09 -29.23 -1.07
N TYR A 7 -8.15 -28.26 -1.15
CA TYR A 7 -8.05 -27.23 -0.11
C TYR A 7 -7.58 -25.90 -0.74
N ASN A 8 -8.54 -25.16 -1.28
CA ASN A 8 -8.55 -23.70 -1.20
C ASN A 8 -8.91 -23.35 0.25
N ILE A 9 -7.95 -22.89 1.05
CA ILE A 9 -8.23 -22.17 2.31
C ILE A 9 -7.17 -21.07 2.46
N CYS A 10 -7.53 -19.87 2.03
CA CYS A 10 -7.12 -18.64 2.70
C CYS A 10 -8.36 -18.20 3.49
N PRO A 11 -8.34 -18.31 4.83
CA PRO A 11 -8.63 -17.13 5.64
C PRO A 11 -7.93 -17.15 7.02
N CYS A 12 -7.65 -15.97 7.55
CA CYS A 12 -7.48 -15.60 8.96
C CYS A 12 -7.17 -16.73 9.98
N PHE A 13 -5.92 -16.73 10.48
CA PHE A 13 -5.39 -17.26 11.77
C PHE A 13 -6.39 -17.98 12.72
N PRO A 14 -6.04 -19.14 13.33
CA PRO A 14 -5.31 -19.06 14.60
C PRO A 14 -4.32 -20.20 14.99
N ALA A 15 -3.34 -19.78 15.81
CA ALA A 15 -2.73 -20.42 17.00
C ALA A 15 -1.86 -21.70 16.90
N SER A 16 -0.53 -21.54 16.87
CA SER A 16 0.37 -21.82 18.02
C SER A 16 1.86 -21.81 17.62
N ARG A 17 2.70 -21.25 18.50
CA ARG A 17 4.19 -21.24 18.50
C ARG A 17 4.73 -22.67 18.22
N SER A 18 5.83 -22.94 17.52
CA SER A 18 7.15 -22.29 17.57
C SER A 18 8.12 -22.92 16.53
N PHE A 19 9.05 -22.09 16.01
CA PHE A 19 10.41 -22.38 15.53
C PHE A 19 10.64 -23.18 14.21
N PHE A 20 11.40 -22.51 13.32
CA PHE A 20 11.89 -22.90 11.98
C PHE A 20 10.86 -22.97 10.84
N GLN A 21 10.31 -21.81 10.48
CA GLN A 21 9.69 -21.65 9.16
C GLN A 21 10.78 -21.13 8.21
N HIS A 22 11.16 -21.95 7.23
CA HIS A 22 11.83 -21.45 6.02
C HIS A 22 11.07 -20.20 5.55
N PRO A 23 11.75 -19.10 5.17
CA PRO A 23 11.04 -17.93 4.66
C PRO A 23 10.23 -18.41 3.45
N THR A 24 8.92 -18.55 3.65
CA THR A 24 8.01 -18.99 2.59
C THR A 24 7.82 -17.75 1.74
N THR A 25 8.75 -17.56 0.80
CA THR A 25 8.66 -16.48 -0.17
C THR A 25 7.59 -16.86 -1.17
N ALA A 26 6.48 -16.13 -1.17
CA ALA A 26 5.40 -16.32 -2.13
C ALA A 26 5.41 -15.17 -3.15
N LEU A 27 5.26 -15.50 -4.43
CA LEU A 27 5.03 -14.51 -5.48
C LEU A 27 3.51 -14.27 -5.59
N GLY A 28 3.07 -13.09 -5.19
CA GLY A 28 1.68 -12.67 -5.30
C GLY A 28 1.36 -12.02 -6.65
N THR A 29 0.10 -11.58 -6.77
CA THR A 29 -0.39 -10.84 -7.94
C THR A 29 0.45 -9.57 -8.19
N GLY A 30 0.66 -9.22 -9.46
CA GLY A 30 1.49 -8.06 -9.82
C GLY A 30 2.99 -8.26 -9.59
N GLY A 31 3.45 -9.47 -9.24
CA GLY A 31 4.87 -9.76 -9.03
C GLY A 31 5.40 -9.30 -7.67
N VAL A 32 4.52 -9.00 -6.72
CA VAL A 32 4.90 -8.64 -5.34
C VAL A 32 5.36 -9.89 -4.60
N MET A 33 6.53 -9.84 -3.99
CA MET A 33 7.09 -10.90 -3.17
C MET A 33 6.70 -10.71 -1.71
N TYR A 34 6.18 -11.75 -1.10
CA TYR A 34 5.79 -11.79 0.30
C TYR A 34 6.71 -12.72 1.08
N GLY A 35 7.08 -12.33 2.29
CA GLY A 35 7.85 -13.13 3.24
C GLY A 35 7.20 -13.07 4.60
N ASN A 36 6.83 -14.22 5.16
CA ASN A 36 6.13 -14.33 6.44
C ASN A 36 4.85 -13.49 6.52
N GLY A 37 4.14 -13.35 5.39
CA GLY A 37 2.91 -12.56 5.29
C GLY A 37 3.12 -11.06 5.03
N ASN A 38 4.35 -10.55 5.08
CA ASN A 38 4.66 -9.15 4.83
C ASN A 38 5.20 -8.93 3.42
N ILE A 39 4.96 -7.74 2.86
CA ILE A 39 5.55 -7.32 1.58
C ILE A 39 7.06 -7.19 1.77
N VAL A 40 7.83 -7.91 0.94
CA VAL A 40 9.30 -7.85 0.94
C VAL A 40 9.80 -6.98 -0.20
N SER A 41 9.24 -7.16 -1.41
CA SER A 41 9.63 -6.43 -2.61
C SER A 41 8.56 -6.56 -3.69
N GLY A 42 8.68 -5.77 -4.76
CA GLY A 42 7.80 -5.86 -5.93
C GLY A 42 8.11 -4.76 -6.94
N PRO A 43 7.46 -4.80 -8.12
CA PRO A 43 7.51 -3.69 -9.06
C PRO A 43 6.94 -2.41 -8.42
N LEU A 44 7.52 -1.24 -8.77
CA LEU A 44 7.11 0.04 -8.19
C LEU A 44 5.60 0.28 -8.32
N GLU A 45 5.01 0.07 -9.50
CA GLU A 45 3.58 0.31 -9.72
C GLU A 45 2.71 -0.57 -8.81
N SER A 46 3.07 -1.85 -8.63
CA SER A 46 2.33 -2.74 -7.72
C SER A 46 2.48 -2.33 -6.25
N LEU A 47 3.62 -1.79 -5.87
CA LEU A 47 3.83 -1.24 -4.52
C LEU A 47 3.04 0.07 -4.31
N ILE A 48 2.88 0.88 -5.36
CA ILE A 48 2.01 2.07 -5.36
C ILE A 48 0.55 1.66 -5.18
N ASP A 49 0.09 0.64 -5.90
CA ASP A 49 -1.29 0.12 -5.78
C ASP A 49 -1.58 -0.35 -4.35
N LEU A 50 -0.61 -1.01 -3.71
CA LEU A 50 -0.71 -1.48 -2.31
C LEU A 50 -0.66 -0.33 -1.28
N LEU A 51 -0.25 0.87 -1.67
CA LEU A 51 -0.26 2.04 -0.79
C LEU A 51 -1.68 2.59 -0.59
N MET A 52 -2.59 2.31 -1.52
CA MET A 52 -3.99 2.69 -1.45
C MET A 52 -4.74 1.70 -0.53
N PRO A 53 -5.28 2.13 0.62
CA PRO A 53 -6.09 1.24 1.43
C PRO A 53 -7.40 0.91 0.70
N ALA A 54 -7.75 -0.38 0.66
CA ALA A 54 -9.05 -0.81 0.14
C ALA A 54 -10.20 -0.22 0.99
N ASN A 55 -10.00 -0.16 2.31
CA ASN A 55 -10.90 0.45 3.31
C ASN A 55 -10.08 1.26 4.32
N GLY A 56 -10.63 2.36 4.86
CA GLY A 56 -9.89 3.32 5.68
C GLY A 56 -9.26 2.78 6.98
N ASP A 57 -9.75 1.64 7.49
CA ASP A 57 -9.29 1.02 8.74
C ASP A 57 -8.16 0.01 8.54
N ASP A 58 -7.84 -0.38 7.29
CA ASP A 58 -6.88 -1.45 6.96
C ASP A 58 -5.52 -0.92 6.47
N LEU A 59 -5.20 0.33 6.82
CA LEU A 59 -3.95 0.96 6.38
C LEU A 59 -2.76 0.44 7.20
N ASP A 60 -1.93 -0.41 6.59
CA ASP A 60 -0.66 -0.84 7.17
C ASP A 60 0.32 0.34 7.29
N GLN A 61 0.38 0.93 8.48
CA GLN A 61 1.22 2.09 8.74
C GLN A 61 2.73 1.78 8.69
N GLU A 62 3.14 0.53 8.88
CA GLU A 62 4.54 0.10 8.78
C GLU A 62 4.97 0.03 7.33
N TYR A 63 4.13 -0.56 6.47
CA TYR A 63 4.32 -0.53 5.03
C TYR A 63 4.31 0.90 4.49
N VAL A 64 3.31 1.73 4.86
CA VAL A 64 3.22 3.14 4.43
C VAL A 64 4.48 3.91 4.82
N PHE A 65 4.95 3.75 6.07
CA PHE A 65 6.18 4.41 6.50
C PHE A 65 7.38 3.98 5.66
N SER A 66 7.56 2.67 5.48
CA SER A 66 8.72 2.10 4.78
C SER A 66 8.70 2.44 3.30
N PHE A 67 7.53 2.37 2.66
CA PHE A 67 7.32 2.75 1.28
C PHE A 67 7.58 4.25 1.10
N LEU A 68 6.90 5.14 1.85
CA LEU A 68 7.08 6.58 1.70
C LEU A 68 8.51 7.03 2.01
N LEU A 69 9.21 6.39 2.95
CA LEU A 69 10.61 6.66 3.24
C LEU A 69 11.48 6.37 2.00
N SER A 70 11.29 5.19 1.40
CA SER A 70 12.15 4.63 0.35
C SER A 70 11.75 5.03 -1.08
N CYS A 71 10.48 5.37 -1.32
CA CYS A 71 9.96 5.64 -2.66
C CYS A 71 10.66 6.83 -3.33
N ARG A 72 11.25 7.75 -2.57
CA ARG A 72 12.00 8.93 -3.05
C ARG A 72 13.15 8.60 -3.99
N PHE A 73 13.69 7.38 -3.93
CA PHE A 73 14.71 6.91 -4.85
C PHE A 73 14.16 6.52 -6.24
N PHE A 74 12.86 6.25 -6.32
CA PHE A 74 12.20 5.69 -7.51
C PHE A 74 11.19 6.66 -8.14
N ILE A 75 10.52 7.48 -7.32
CA ILE A 75 9.49 8.43 -7.73
C ILE A 75 9.50 9.65 -6.81
N ARG A 76 9.26 10.84 -7.36
CA ARG A 76 9.12 12.05 -6.54
C ARG A 76 7.79 12.03 -5.79
N THR A 77 7.77 12.56 -4.58
CA THR A 77 6.60 12.51 -3.69
C THR A 77 5.36 13.22 -4.27
N HIS A 78 5.53 14.33 -5.00
CA HIS A 78 4.42 14.99 -5.70
C HIS A 78 3.92 14.19 -6.91
N GLU A 79 4.81 13.54 -7.66
CA GLU A 79 4.44 12.66 -8.77
C GLU A 79 3.68 11.42 -8.26
N LEU A 80 4.09 10.87 -7.11
CA LEU A 80 3.37 9.80 -6.43
C LEU A 80 1.94 10.23 -6.06
N LEU A 81 1.76 11.37 -5.40
CA LEU A 81 0.40 11.84 -5.06
C LEU A 81 -0.45 12.08 -6.30
N GLY A 82 0.13 12.65 -7.37
CA GLY A 82 -0.56 12.81 -8.65
C GLY A 82 -1.08 11.47 -9.20
N LYS A 83 -0.21 10.45 -9.28
CA LYS A 83 -0.59 9.10 -9.71
C LYS A 83 -1.72 8.51 -8.87
N LEU A 84 -1.64 8.60 -7.54
CA LEU A 84 -2.66 8.06 -6.64
C LEU A 84 -4.02 8.77 -6.81
N LEU A 85 -4.02 10.05 -7.20
CA LEU A 85 -5.26 10.78 -7.47
C LEU A 85 -5.87 10.39 -8.82
N GLU A 86 -5.05 10.08 -9.81
CA GLU A 86 -5.50 9.61 -11.13
C GLU A 86 -6.15 8.21 -11.07
N THR A 87 -5.74 7.36 -10.12
CA THR A 87 -6.33 6.03 -9.94
C THR A 87 -7.69 6.04 -9.23
N LEU A 88 -8.11 7.17 -8.66
CA LEU A 88 -9.43 7.32 -8.05
C LEU A 88 -10.50 7.57 -9.11
N PRO A 89 -11.42 6.62 -9.37
CA PRO A 89 -12.55 6.86 -10.26
C PRO A 89 -13.44 7.99 -9.73
N GLU A 90 -13.82 8.95 -10.58
CA GLU A 90 -14.94 9.84 -10.28
C GLU A 90 -16.25 9.02 -10.23
N PRO A 91 -17.18 9.21 -9.26
CA PRO A 91 -17.26 10.22 -8.20
C PRO A 91 -16.83 9.68 -6.81
N GLU A 92 -15.87 8.76 -6.75
CA GLU A 92 -15.56 8.05 -5.52
C GLU A 92 -15.10 9.02 -4.41
N PRO A 93 -15.63 8.87 -3.18
CA PRO A 93 -15.21 9.69 -2.06
C PRO A 93 -13.70 9.58 -1.86
N LEU A 94 -13.04 10.72 -1.67
CA LEU A 94 -11.64 10.83 -1.25
C LEU A 94 -11.35 10.15 0.11
N GLY A 95 -12.33 9.47 0.70
CA GLY A 95 -12.27 8.77 1.98
C GLY A 95 -11.15 7.74 2.06
N ARG A 96 -10.72 7.10 0.95
CA ARG A 96 -9.54 6.23 0.97
C ARG A 96 -8.21 6.99 1.01
N MET A 97 -8.20 8.27 0.59
CA MET A 97 -7.02 9.13 0.64
C MET A 97 -6.82 9.87 1.95
N VAL A 98 -7.89 10.17 2.67
CA VAL A 98 -7.78 10.87 3.95
C VAL A 98 -6.88 10.13 4.95
N PRO A 99 -7.00 8.80 5.18
CA PRO A 99 -6.11 8.07 6.09
C PRO A 99 -4.65 8.10 5.65
N LEU A 100 -4.38 7.89 4.35
CA LEU A 100 -3.02 7.92 3.82
C LEU A 100 -2.40 9.32 3.99
N LEU A 101 -3.12 10.37 3.62
CA LEU A 101 -2.65 11.75 3.74
C LEU A 101 -2.42 12.14 5.20
N ALA A 102 -3.26 11.67 6.13
CA ALA A 102 -3.07 11.89 7.56
C ALA A 102 -1.76 11.26 8.05
N VAL A 103 -1.49 10.01 7.68
CA VAL A 103 -0.24 9.31 8.03
C VAL A 103 0.97 9.96 7.37
N TRP A 104 0.87 10.32 6.08
CA TRP A 104 1.94 10.94 5.32
C TRP A 104 2.32 12.30 5.90
N THR A 105 1.34 13.18 6.13
CA THR A 105 1.58 14.52 6.71
C THR A 105 2.20 14.42 8.09
N LYS A 106 1.78 13.45 8.90
CA LYS A 106 2.33 13.21 10.24
C LYS A 106 3.78 12.73 10.20
N LYS A 107 4.11 11.77 9.31
CA LYS A 107 5.44 11.13 9.27
C LYS A 107 6.47 11.93 8.46
N PHE A 108 6.05 12.55 7.36
CA PHE A 108 6.92 13.28 6.43
C PHE A 108 6.37 14.67 6.09
N PRO A 109 6.17 15.56 7.09
CA PRO A 109 5.56 16.88 6.89
C PRO A 109 6.33 17.76 5.89
N TYR A 110 7.62 17.52 5.70
CA TYR A 110 8.46 18.29 4.77
C TYR A 110 8.10 18.07 3.29
N ASP A 111 7.50 16.93 2.94
CA ASP A 111 7.06 16.68 1.54
C ASP A 111 5.99 17.68 1.10
N PHE A 112 5.18 18.17 2.05
CA PHE A 112 4.09 19.12 1.80
C PHE A 112 4.53 20.58 1.75
N ARG A 113 5.83 20.87 1.89
CA ARG A 113 6.39 22.20 1.62
C ARG A 113 6.63 22.44 0.14
N ASP A 114 6.70 21.38 -0.67
CA ASP A 114 6.83 21.52 -2.12
C ASP A 114 5.50 22.05 -2.70
N GLU A 115 5.57 23.14 -3.47
CA GLU A 115 4.40 23.75 -4.09
C GLU A 115 3.63 22.78 -5.00
N ARG A 116 4.32 21.86 -5.68
CA ARG A 116 3.69 20.85 -6.54
C ARG A 116 2.88 19.85 -5.71
N MET A 117 3.42 19.44 -4.55
CA MET A 117 2.67 18.62 -3.59
C MET A 117 1.43 19.36 -3.10
N MET A 118 1.59 20.63 -2.70
CA MET A 118 0.49 21.44 -2.18
C MET A 118 -0.58 21.73 -3.24
N ASN A 119 -0.21 21.85 -4.52
CA ASN A 119 -1.15 22.02 -5.61
C ASN A 119 -2.09 20.81 -5.75
N HIS A 120 -1.57 19.59 -5.61
CA HIS A 120 -2.41 18.39 -5.55
C HIS A 120 -3.36 18.45 -4.36
N VAL A 121 -2.88 18.80 -3.16
CA VAL A 121 -3.74 18.91 -1.96
C VAL A 121 -4.83 19.98 -2.13
N LYS A 122 -4.51 21.13 -2.70
CA LYS A 122 -5.51 22.19 -3.01
C LYS A 122 -6.58 21.69 -3.97
N HIS A 123 -6.20 20.89 -4.97
CA HIS A 123 -7.13 20.29 -5.92
C HIS A 123 -8.07 19.28 -5.22
N ILE A 124 -7.55 18.50 -4.27
CA ILE A 124 -8.35 17.58 -3.44
C ILE A 124 -9.40 18.36 -2.63
N VAL A 125 -9.02 19.48 -2.01
CA VAL A 125 -9.94 20.30 -1.19
C VAL A 125 -11.00 21.02 -2.03
N ALA A 126 -10.69 21.33 -3.29
CA ALA A 126 -11.59 22.03 -4.20
C ALA A 126 -12.55 21.11 -4.97
N ARG A 127 -12.34 19.79 -4.91
CA ARG A 127 -13.18 18.76 -5.52
C ARG A 127 -14.42 18.52 -4.66
#